data_AF-A0A926AQ20-F1
#
_entry.id   AF-A0A926AQ20-F1
#
_cell.length_a   1.000
_cell.length_b   1.000
_cell.length_c   1.000
_cell.angle_alpha   90.00
_cell.angle_beta   90.00
_cell.angle_gamma   90.00
#
_symmetry.space_group_name_H-M   'P 1'
#
loop_
_entity.id
_entity.type
_entity.pdbx_description
1 polymer ?
#
loop_
_entity_poly.entity_id
_entity_poly.type
_entity_poly.pdbx_seq_one_letter_code
_entity_poly.pdbx_strand_id
1 'polypeptide(L)'
;MEDEKLLPFMAGKPLIDGIDVSYWNSVVGELHRIGNEHRLATIITHGFVDIMVNGIIEKTCRDQKQIVADHRQWGHAAKLVLIHEMKVLTDRHYRLLKWFNSLRNDFAHKPQFVLTEDRMSILEKPEHRALKNFHMLCIQILMDLWVNYFGMIGEMFVKGLGPISPELLTRRQPTESIIVPLSDP
;
A
#
# COMPACT_ATOMS: atom_id res chain seq x y z
N MET A 1 22.54 -9.92 7.73
CA MET A 1 21.93 -10.53 8.94
C MET A 1 21.07 -9.46 9.63
N GLU A 2 20.10 -8.91 8.90
CA GLU A 2 19.13 -7.92 9.43
C GLU A 2 17.73 -8.12 8.82
N ASP A 3 17.53 -9.10 7.93
CA ASP A 3 16.23 -9.37 7.29
C ASP A 3 15.24 -10.14 8.18
N GLU A 4 15.69 -10.71 9.30
CA GLU A 4 14.86 -11.59 10.14
C GLU A 4 13.92 -10.84 11.10
N LYS A 5 14.07 -9.52 11.26
CA LYS A 5 13.24 -8.73 12.20
C LYS A 5 11.94 -8.19 11.61
N LEU A 6 11.77 -8.21 10.29
CA LEU A 6 10.50 -7.85 9.62
C LEU A 6 9.60 -9.06 9.35
N LEU A 7 10.09 -10.28 9.66
CA LEU A 7 9.46 -11.56 9.33
C LEU A 7 8.74 -12.33 10.47
N PRO A 8 8.21 -11.75 11.58
CA PRO A 8 7.34 -12.55 12.46
C PRO A 8 6.01 -12.96 11.80
N PHE A 9 5.65 -12.39 10.65
CA PHE A 9 4.32 -12.53 10.05
C PHE A 9 4.11 -13.78 9.19
N MET A 10 5.14 -14.56 8.86
CA MET A 10 5.03 -15.55 7.76
C MET A 10 5.11 -17.03 8.17
N ALA A 11 5.21 -17.37 9.45
CA ALA A 11 5.29 -18.78 9.87
C ALA A 11 4.35 -19.12 11.04
N GLY A 12 3.14 -19.56 10.72
CA GLY A 12 2.57 -20.72 11.42
C GLY A 12 1.41 -20.50 12.41
N LYS A 13 0.90 -19.28 12.63
CA LYS A 13 -0.40 -19.09 13.31
C LYS A 13 -1.22 -18.00 12.62
N PRO A 14 -2.42 -18.30 12.07
CA PRO A 14 -3.28 -17.30 11.44
C PRO A 14 -3.91 -16.33 12.46
N LEU A 15 -3.68 -16.55 13.75
CA LEU A 15 -4.20 -15.75 14.85
C LEU A 15 -3.05 -15.00 15.54
N ILE A 16 -3.09 -13.67 15.52
CA ILE A 16 -2.29 -12.81 16.38
C ILE A 16 -3.24 -12.28 17.46
N ASP A 17 -3.06 -12.64 18.73
CA ASP A 17 -3.96 -12.21 19.81
C ASP A 17 -5.47 -12.50 19.56
N GLY A 18 -5.78 -13.58 18.84
CA GLY A 18 -7.16 -13.96 18.47
C GLY A 18 -7.69 -13.31 17.18
N ILE A 19 -6.85 -12.53 16.51
CA ILE A 19 -7.16 -11.80 15.27
C ILE A 19 -6.76 -12.63 14.05
N ASP A 20 -7.71 -12.95 13.17
CA ASP A 20 -7.47 -13.74 11.96
C ASP A 20 -6.84 -12.89 10.83
N VAL A 21 -5.53 -13.04 10.65
CA VAL A 21 -4.72 -12.37 9.63
C VAL A 21 -4.48 -13.23 8.38
N SER A 22 -5.21 -14.35 8.23
CA SER A 22 -5.01 -15.29 7.12
C SER A 22 -5.18 -14.64 5.74
N TYR A 23 -6.14 -13.72 5.58
CA TYR A 23 -6.34 -13.01 4.32
C TYR A 23 -5.16 -12.11 3.98
N TRP A 24 -4.67 -11.31 4.95
CA TRP A 24 -3.45 -10.51 4.76
C TRP A 24 -2.25 -11.37 4.34
N ASN A 25 -2.07 -12.52 4.99
CA ASN A 25 -1.01 -13.46 4.63
C ASN A 25 -1.20 -14.04 3.21
N SER A 26 -2.43 -14.25 2.76
CA SER A 26 -2.72 -14.64 1.37
C SER A 26 -2.31 -13.55 0.39
N VAL A 27 -2.63 -12.28 0.68
CA VAL A 27 -2.24 -11.12 -0.16
C VAL A 27 -0.72 -11.07 -0.32
N VAL A 28 0.02 -11.16 0.79
CA VAL A 28 1.49 -11.17 0.76
C VAL A 28 2.02 -12.41 0.02
N GLY A 29 1.41 -13.58 0.21
CA GLY A 29 1.76 -14.82 -0.47
C GLY A 29 1.52 -14.77 -1.99
N GLU A 30 0.47 -14.09 -2.44
CA GLU A 30 0.21 -13.82 -3.86
C GLU A 30 1.35 -13.03 -4.49
N LEU A 31 1.80 -11.95 -3.85
CA LEU A 31 2.92 -11.15 -4.35
C LEU A 31 4.24 -11.91 -4.40
N HIS A 32 4.52 -12.78 -3.42
CA HIS A 32 5.69 -13.66 -3.46
C HIS A 32 5.65 -14.63 -4.64
N ARG A 33 4.47 -15.19 -4.97
CA ARG A 33 4.33 -16.14 -6.08
C ARG A 33 4.53 -15.51 -7.45
N ILE A 34 4.22 -14.22 -7.61
CA ILE A 34 4.45 -13.48 -8.86
C ILE A 34 5.95 -13.38 -9.16
N GLY A 35 6.79 -13.26 -8.12
CA GLY A 35 8.24 -13.13 -8.27
C GLY A 35 8.61 -11.90 -9.11
N ASN A 36 9.50 -12.07 -10.10
CA ASN A 36 10.08 -10.95 -10.85
C ASN A 36 9.26 -10.46 -12.04
N GLU A 37 7.99 -10.82 -12.14
CA GLU A 37 7.07 -10.30 -13.16
C GLU A 37 6.59 -8.89 -12.81
N HIS A 38 7.40 -7.87 -13.11
CA HIS A 38 7.16 -6.47 -12.68
C HIS A 38 5.79 -5.92 -13.06
N ARG A 39 5.30 -6.25 -14.25
CA ARG A 39 3.99 -5.83 -14.74
C ARG A 39 2.87 -6.39 -13.86
N LEU A 40 2.91 -7.70 -13.59
CA LEU A 40 1.90 -8.38 -12.78
C LEU A 40 1.98 -7.92 -11.32
N ALA A 41 3.20 -7.81 -10.77
CA ALA A 41 3.43 -7.31 -9.42
C ALA A 41 2.85 -5.90 -9.27
N THR A 42 3.06 -5.02 -10.25
CA THR A 42 2.52 -3.66 -10.21
C THR A 42 0.99 -3.65 -10.26
N ILE A 43 0.38 -4.40 -11.18
CA ILE A 43 -1.08 -4.43 -11.36
C ILE A 43 -1.78 -4.96 -10.10
N ILE A 44 -1.29 -6.09 -9.57
CA ILE A 44 -1.90 -6.74 -8.40
C ILE A 44 -1.74 -5.85 -7.16
N THR A 45 -0.54 -5.31 -6.94
CA THR A 45 -0.28 -4.39 -5.82
C THR A 45 -1.15 -3.14 -5.93
N HIS A 46 -1.30 -2.57 -7.14
CA HIS A 46 -2.17 -1.41 -7.36
C HIS A 46 -3.62 -1.71 -7.00
N GLY A 47 -4.12 -2.91 -7.31
CA GLY A 47 -5.45 -3.35 -6.89
C GLY A 47 -5.64 -3.28 -5.37
N PHE A 48 -4.68 -3.79 -4.60
CA PHE A 48 -4.73 -3.71 -3.13
C PHE A 48 -4.58 -2.27 -2.62
N VAL A 49 -3.69 -1.48 -3.21
CA VAL A 49 -3.55 -0.05 -2.88
C VAL A 49 -4.86 0.70 -3.12
N ASP A 50 -5.57 0.43 -4.22
CA ASP A 50 -6.86 1.05 -4.49
C ASP A 50 -7.93 0.66 -3.46
N ILE A 51 -7.98 -0.61 -3.06
CA ILE A 51 -8.86 -1.09 -1.99
C ILE A 51 -8.56 -0.35 -0.68
N MET A 52 -7.29 -0.23 -0.29
CA MET A 52 -6.89 0.50 0.91
C MET A 52 -7.25 1.98 0.85
N VAL A 53 -7.00 2.64 -0.27
CA VAL A 53 -7.35 4.05 -0.49
C VAL A 53 -8.86 4.25 -0.40
N ASN A 54 -9.65 3.35 -0.98
CA ASN A 54 -11.12 3.38 -0.85
C ASN A 54 -11.53 3.23 0.62
N GLY A 55 -10.94 2.31 1.38
CA GLY A 55 -11.19 2.17 2.82
C GLY A 55 -10.87 3.44 3.63
N ILE A 56 -9.76 4.11 3.30
CA ILE A 56 -9.42 5.40 3.92
C ILE A 56 -10.50 6.46 3.60
N ILE A 57 -10.97 6.54 2.35
CA ILE A 57 -12.04 7.46 1.96
C ILE A 57 -13.33 7.17 2.71
N GLU A 58 -13.72 5.89 2.83
CA GLU A 58 -14.92 5.45 3.56
C GLU A 58 -14.95 5.92 5.01
N LYS A 59 -13.79 6.02 5.65
CA LYS A 59 -13.66 6.44 7.06
C LYS A 59 -13.45 7.95 7.22
N THR A 60 -13.08 8.68 6.18
CA THR A 60 -12.64 10.10 6.30
C THR A 60 -13.51 11.09 5.54
N CYS A 61 -14.15 10.69 4.44
CA CYS A 61 -14.92 11.58 3.58
C CYS A 61 -16.41 11.52 3.89
N ARG A 62 -17.07 12.69 3.92
CA ARG A 62 -18.53 12.76 4.11
C ARG A 62 -19.29 12.08 2.97
N ASP A 63 -18.90 12.35 1.73
CA ASP A 63 -19.56 11.83 0.52
C ASP A 63 -18.91 10.53 0.02
N GLN A 64 -18.36 9.73 0.93
CA GLN A 64 -17.55 8.56 0.62
C GLN A 64 -18.20 7.58 -0.36
N LYS A 65 -19.52 7.34 -0.25
CA LYS A 65 -20.22 6.39 -1.14
C LYS A 65 -20.16 6.83 -2.59
N GLN A 66 -20.31 8.14 -2.84
CA GLN A 66 -20.23 8.70 -4.19
C GLN A 66 -18.78 8.67 -4.69
N ILE A 67 -17.82 9.05 -3.85
CA ILE A 67 -16.40 9.10 -4.22
C ILE A 67 -15.87 7.70 -4.56
N VAL A 68 -16.26 6.68 -3.79
CA VAL A 68 -15.81 5.30 -4.02
C VAL A 68 -16.45 4.72 -5.29
N ALA A 69 -17.76 4.94 -5.51
CA ALA A 69 -18.51 4.35 -6.61
C ALA A 69 -18.29 5.02 -7.99
N ASP A 70 -18.04 6.34 -8.03
CA ASP A 70 -17.84 7.06 -9.30
C ASP A 70 -16.36 7.08 -9.69
N HIS A 71 -15.90 5.98 -10.31
CA HIS A 71 -14.53 5.86 -10.80
C HIS A 71 -14.19 6.80 -11.97
N ARG A 72 -15.19 7.42 -12.62
CA ARG A 72 -14.97 8.34 -13.74
C ARG A 72 -14.60 9.72 -13.23
N GLN A 73 -15.33 10.22 -12.24
CA GLN A 73 -15.03 11.50 -11.58
C GLN A 73 -13.89 11.35 -10.58
N TRP A 74 -13.86 10.26 -9.83
CA TRP A 74 -12.93 10.00 -8.73
C TRP A 74 -12.00 8.82 -9.05
N GLY A 75 -11.19 9.00 -10.09
CA GLY A 75 -10.10 8.06 -10.38
C GLY A 75 -9.06 8.03 -9.24
N HIS A 76 -8.24 6.96 -9.20
CA HIS A 76 -7.25 6.74 -8.13
C HIS A 76 -6.37 7.98 -7.85
N ALA A 77 -5.88 8.66 -8.89
CA ALA A 77 -5.07 9.87 -8.74
C ALA A 77 -5.83 11.02 -8.06
N ALA A 78 -7.11 11.22 -8.39
CA ALA A 78 -7.96 12.24 -7.77
C ALA A 78 -8.22 11.93 -6.29
N LYS A 79 -8.46 10.65 -5.99
CA LYS A 79 -8.60 10.13 -4.63
C LYS A 79 -7.35 10.42 -3.79
N LEU A 80 -6.15 10.13 -4.31
CA LEU A 80 -4.88 10.42 -3.63
C LEU A 80 -4.71 11.91 -3.32
N VAL A 81 -5.03 12.79 -4.28
CA VAL A 81 -4.98 14.25 -4.07
C VAL A 81 -5.95 14.66 -2.96
N LEU A 82 -7.19 14.18 -3.00
CA LEU A 82 -8.21 14.52 -2.01
C LEU A 82 -7.75 14.19 -0.58
N ILE A 83 -7.32 12.95 -0.32
CA ILE A 83 -6.92 12.53 1.02
C ILE A 83 -5.56 13.12 1.46
N HIS A 84 -4.72 13.56 0.52
CA HIS A 84 -3.51 14.32 0.81
C HIS A 84 -3.81 15.77 1.22
N GLU A 85 -4.69 16.45 0.49
CA GLU A 85 -5.15 17.81 0.83
C GLU A 85 -5.85 17.84 2.19
N MET A 86 -6.61 16.78 2.51
CA MET A 86 -7.23 16.58 3.83
C MET A 86 -6.24 16.23 4.95
N LYS A 87 -4.94 16.15 4.66
CA LYS A 87 -3.87 15.77 5.61
C LYS A 87 -4.05 14.38 6.23
N VAL A 88 -4.78 13.50 5.54
CA VAL A 88 -4.90 12.08 5.92
C VAL A 88 -3.67 11.32 5.46
N LEU A 89 -3.23 11.54 4.20
CA LEU A 89 -1.93 11.05 3.74
C LEU A 89 -0.82 12.05 4.08
N THR A 90 0.32 11.53 4.52
CA THR A 90 1.55 12.32 4.60
C THR A 90 2.12 12.60 3.21
N ASP A 91 2.92 13.66 3.08
CA ASP A 91 3.60 14.01 1.82
C ASP A 91 4.41 12.83 1.28
N ARG A 92 5.09 12.10 2.15
CA ARG A 92 5.84 10.88 1.80
C ARG A 92 4.92 9.81 1.17
N HIS A 93 3.82 9.45 1.83
CA HIS A 93 2.90 8.45 1.29
C HIS A 93 2.27 8.92 -0.02
N TYR A 94 1.88 10.20 -0.10
CA TYR A 94 1.34 10.76 -1.33
C TYR A 94 2.34 10.66 -2.49
N ARG A 95 3.61 11.03 -2.29
CA ARG A 95 4.69 10.91 -3.29
C ARG A 95 4.88 9.47 -3.74
N LEU A 96 4.97 8.53 -2.80
CA LEU A 96 5.13 7.10 -3.09
C LEU A 96 3.96 6.55 -3.92
N LEU A 97 2.71 6.80 -3.51
CA LEU A 97 1.53 6.29 -4.21
C LEU A 97 1.32 6.97 -5.56
N LYS A 98 1.61 8.26 -5.68
CA LYS A 98 1.57 8.98 -6.96
C LYS A 98 2.58 8.40 -7.95
N TRP A 99 3.81 8.13 -7.51
CA TRP A 99 4.81 7.45 -8.32
C TRP A 99 4.36 6.04 -8.72
N PHE A 100 3.86 5.25 -7.78
CA PHE A 100 3.42 3.89 -8.05
C PHE A 100 2.23 3.83 -9.02
N ASN A 101 1.30 4.78 -8.91
CA ASN A 101 0.20 4.96 -9.86
C ASN A 101 0.72 5.30 -11.27
N SER A 102 1.82 6.08 -11.38
CA SER A 102 2.46 6.34 -12.68
C SER A 102 3.02 5.06 -13.32
N LEU A 103 3.67 4.19 -12.51
CA LEU A 103 4.17 2.90 -12.99
C LEU A 103 3.03 2.01 -13.48
N ARG A 104 1.95 1.91 -12.70
CA ARG A 104 0.77 1.14 -13.11
C ARG A 104 0.20 1.66 -14.42
N ASN A 105 0.10 2.98 -14.61
CA ASN A 105 -0.41 3.55 -15.85
C ASN A 105 0.49 3.24 -17.04
N ASP A 106 1.81 3.29 -16.88
CA ASP A 106 2.74 2.87 -17.92
C ASP A 106 2.54 1.38 -18.27
N PHE A 107 2.49 0.50 -17.28
CA PHE A 107 2.19 -0.91 -17.50
C PHE A 107 0.81 -1.16 -18.13
N ALA A 108 -0.22 -0.39 -17.78
CA ALA A 108 -1.57 -0.61 -18.30
C ALA A 108 -1.71 -0.13 -19.76
N HIS A 109 -1.07 0.99 -20.12
CA HIS A 109 -1.30 1.68 -21.39
C HIS A 109 -0.19 1.54 -22.42
N LYS A 110 0.99 1.04 -22.03
CA LYS A 110 2.13 0.82 -22.94
C LYS A 110 2.43 -0.68 -23.01
N PRO A 111 2.02 -1.38 -24.08
CA PRO A 111 2.17 -2.82 -24.20
C PRO A 111 3.62 -3.32 -24.03
N GLN A 112 4.58 -2.54 -24.54
CA GLN A 112 6.00 -2.88 -24.53
C GLN A 112 6.80 -2.15 -23.43
N PHE A 113 6.12 -1.63 -22.40
CA PHE A 113 6.83 -0.97 -21.31
C PHE A 113 7.64 -1.96 -20.49
N VAL A 114 8.92 -1.62 -20.32
CA VAL A 114 9.88 -2.33 -19.49
C VAL A 114 10.27 -1.41 -18.34
N LEU A 115 10.18 -1.92 -17.11
CA LEU A 115 10.64 -1.18 -15.94
C LEU A 115 12.16 -1.09 -15.96
N THR A 116 12.69 0.11 -15.75
CA THR A 116 14.13 0.38 -15.67
C THR A 116 14.49 0.93 -14.30
N GLU A 117 15.76 0.83 -13.91
CA GLU A 117 16.22 1.35 -12.61
C GLU A 117 16.05 2.86 -12.47
N ASP A 118 16.10 3.63 -13.56
CA ASP A 118 15.82 5.07 -13.57
C ASP A 118 14.41 5.40 -13.05
N ARG A 119 13.45 4.51 -13.31
CA ARG A 119 12.09 4.64 -12.80
C ARG A 119 12.00 4.43 -11.29
N MET A 120 13.05 3.92 -10.67
CA MET A 120 13.16 3.67 -9.22
C MET A 120 13.84 4.82 -8.46
N SER A 121 14.23 5.90 -9.16
CA SER A 121 14.98 7.04 -8.60
C SER A 121 14.30 7.76 -7.42
N ILE A 122 12.98 7.64 -7.28
CA ILE A 122 12.25 8.16 -6.12
C ILE A 122 12.67 7.47 -4.81
N LEU A 123 13.20 6.25 -4.87
CA LEU A 123 13.60 5.48 -3.70
C LEU A 123 15.00 5.91 -3.27
N GLU A 124 15.21 6.15 -1.98
CA GLU A 124 16.49 6.65 -1.48
C GLU A 124 17.59 5.57 -1.59
N LYS A 125 17.24 4.36 -1.17
CA LYS A 125 18.19 3.27 -0.94
C LYS A 125 18.44 2.45 -2.22
N PRO A 126 19.71 2.23 -2.63
CA PRO A 126 20.04 1.46 -3.83
C PRO A 126 19.45 0.05 -3.88
N GLU A 127 19.35 -0.65 -2.74
CA GLU A 127 18.79 -2.00 -2.66
C GLU A 127 17.31 -2.08 -3.06
N HIS A 128 16.57 -0.98 -2.90
CA HIS A 128 15.17 -0.85 -3.35
C HIS A 128 15.07 -0.46 -4.83
N ARG A 129 16.15 0.03 -5.44
CA ARG A 129 16.20 0.36 -6.87
C ARG A 129 16.47 -0.85 -7.76
N ALA A 130 17.05 -1.91 -7.19
CA ALA A 130 17.36 -3.13 -7.91
C ALA A 130 16.07 -3.85 -8.37
N LEU A 131 15.90 -4.02 -9.68
CA LEU A 131 14.68 -4.58 -10.27
C LEU A 131 14.38 -6.03 -9.84
N LYS A 132 15.43 -6.81 -9.51
CA LYS A 132 15.28 -8.17 -8.97
C LYS A 132 14.53 -8.23 -7.62
N ASN A 133 14.42 -7.09 -6.94
CA ASN A 133 13.74 -6.97 -5.65
C ASN A 133 12.40 -6.22 -5.77
N PHE A 134 11.93 -5.92 -6.99
CA PHE A 134 10.74 -5.09 -7.19
C PHE A 134 9.47 -5.66 -6.52
N HIS A 135 9.32 -6.99 -6.50
CA HIS A 135 8.18 -7.61 -5.80
C HIS A 135 8.25 -7.41 -4.28
N MET A 136 9.45 -7.39 -3.70
CA MET A 136 9.62 -7.05 -2.28
C MET A 136 9.24 -5.60 -2.02
N LEU A 137 9.59 -4.68 -2.92
CA LEU A 137 9.13 -3.29 -2.83
C LEU A 137 7.61 -3.20 -2.87
N CYS A 138 6.94 -3.94 -3.76
CA CYS A 138 5.47 -4.00 -3.80
C CYS A 138 4.87 -4.45 -2.46
N ILE A 139 5.44 -5.49 -1.84
CA ILE A 139 5.03 -5.96 -0.51
C ILE A 139 5.28 -4.87 0.54
N GLN A 140 6.45 -4.22 0.51
CA GLN A 140 6.80 -3.15 1.43
C GLN A 140 5.85 -1.96 1.32
N ILE A 141 5.40 -1.59 0.11
CA ILE A 141 4.39 -0.54 -0.10
C ILE A 141 3.08 -0.91 0.62
N LEU A 142 2.60 -2.15 0.44
CA LEU A 142 1.38 -2.60 1.12
C LEU A 142 1.54 -2.67 2.63
N MET A 143 2.67 -3.17 3.12
CA MET A 143 2.99 -3.22 4.55
C MET A 143 3.08 -1.81 5.16
N ASP A 144 3.66 -0.85 4.45
CA ASP A 144 3.75 0.53 4.90
C ASP A 144 2.35 1.15 5.02
N LEU A 145 1.49 0.98 4.02
CA LEU A 145 0.09 1.42 4.13
C LEU A 145 -0.65 0.71 5.26
N TRP A 146 -0.49 -0.61 5.36
CA TRP A 146 -1.12 -1.41 6.40
C TRP A 146 -0.75 -0.91 7.80
N VAL A 147 0.53 -0.76 8.11
CA VAL A 147 1.00 -0.35 9.44
C VAL A 147 0.53 1.06 9.81
N ASN A 148 0.55 1.99 8.85
CA ASN A 148 0.23 3.39 9.12
C ASN A 148 -1.26 3.69 9.14
N TYR A 149 -2.06 2.95 8.37
CA TYR A 149 -3.50 3.18 8.22
C TYR A 149 -4.34 2.06 8.81
N PHE A 150 -3.75 1.09 9.53
CA PHE A 150 -4.44 -0.06 10.13
C PHE A 150 -5.72 0.31 10.87
N GLY A 151 -5.71 1.43 11.61
CA GLY A 151 -6.89 1.91 12.33
C GLY A 151 -8.10 2.16 11.43
N MET A 152 -7.88 2.55 10.17
CA MET A 152 -8.94 2.83 9.20
C MET A 152 -9.28 1.63 8.33
N ILE A 153 -8.28 0.86 7.89
CA ILE A 153 -8.43 -0.20 6.88
C ILE A 153 -8.33 -1.63 7.42
N GLY A 154 -7.98 -1.81 8.71
CA GLY A 154 -7.71 -3.12 9.30
C GLY A 154 -8.88 -4.10 9.18
N GLU A 155 -10.10 -3.61 9.42
CA GLU A 155 -11.35 -4.39 9.34
C GLU A 155 -11.59 -4.98 7.94
N MET A 156 -10.99 -4.43 6.89
CA MET A 156 -11.16 -4.92 5.51
C MET A 156 -10.36 -6.20 5.23
N PHE A 157 -9.26 -6.42 5.95
CA PHE A 157 -8.31 -7.50 5.67
C PHE A 157 -8.23 -8.52 6.81
N VAL A 158 -8.95 -8.28 7.91
CA VAL A 158 -8.85 -9.07 9.13
C VAL A 158 -10.24 -9.43 9.63
N LYS A 159 -10.47 -10.73 9.81
CA LYS A 159 -11.75 -11.23 10.31
C LYS A 159 -11.75 -11.28 11.83
N GLY A 160 -12.88 -10.91 12.43
CA GLY A 160 -13.03 -10.91 13.90
C GLY A 160 -12.35 -9.72 14.59
N LEU A 161 -11.83 -8.76 13.82
CA LEU A 161 -11.52 -7.45 14.36
C LEU A 161 -12.84 -6.85 14.86
N GLY A 162 -12.98 -6.71 16.19
CA GLY A 162 -14.06 -5.92 16.76
C GLY A 162 -13.97 -4.45 16.32
N PRO A 163 -14.98 -3.62 16.63
CA PRO A 163 -14.91 -2.19 16.31
C PRO A 163 -13.61 -1.61 16.87
N ILE A 164 -12.76 -1.10 15.97
CA ILE A 164 -11.51 -0.44 16.36
C ILE A 164 -11.88 0.78 17.20
N SER A 165 -11.34 0.90 18.41
CA SER A 165 -11.71 2.02 19.29
C SER A 165 -11.39 3.35 18.61
N PRO A 166 -12.23 4.39 18.79
CA PRO A 166 -11.93 5.73 18.29
C PRO A 166 -10.56 6.25 18.75
N GLU A 167 -10.04 5.79 19.88
CA GLU A 167 -8.68 6.13 20.33
C GLU A 167 -7.60 5.48 19.46
N LEU A 168 -7.78 4.27 18.93
CA LEU A 168 -6.84 3.65 17.98
C LEU A 168 -6.87 4.33 16.60
N LEU A 169 -8.05 4.81 16.18
CA LEU A 169 -8.24 5.63 14.98
C LEU A 169 -7.56 7.01 15.08
N THR A 170 -7.47 7.57 16.28
CA THR A 170 -6.91 8.91 16.54
C THR A 170 -5.46 8.90 17.05
N ARG A 171 -4.97 7.78 17.64
CA ARG A 171 -3.62 7.68 18.24
C ARG A 171 -2.48 7.37 17.28
N ARG A 172 -2.75 7.18 16.00
CA ARG A 172 -1.70 7.19 14.97
C ARG A 172 -2.10 8.15 13.87
N GLN A 173 -1.78 9.43 14.04
CA GLN A 173 -1.27 10.17 12.89
C GLN A 173 -0.24 9.24 12.23
N PRO A 174 -0.31 8.99 10.90
CA PRO A 174 0.69 8.18 10.25
C PRO A 174 2.06 8.72 10.67
N THR A 175 2.80 7.95 11.44
CA THR A 175 4.20 8.28 11.67
C THR A 175 4.89 8.13 10.33
N GLU A 176 5.96 8.88 10.07
CA GLU A 176 6.80 8.57 8.91
C GLU A 176 7.48 7.21 9.14
N SER A 177 6.73 6.13 8.97
CA SER A 177 7.27 4.80 8.82
C SER A 177 8.19 4.83 7.60
N ILE A 178 9.46 4.51 7.80
CA ILE A 178 10.49 4.56 6.77
C ILE A 178 10.72 3.15 6.19
N ILE A 179 9.65 2.35 6.07
CA ILE A 179 9.77 1.01 5.46
C ILE A 179 10.23 1.16 4.01
N VAL A 180 9.68 2.14 3.29
CA VAL A 180 10.11 2.51 1.92
C VAL A 180 10.70 3.92 1.91
N PRO A 181 12.01 4.09 2.15
CA PRO A 181 12.66 5.41 2.16
C PRO A 181 12.61 6.04 0.76
N LEU A 182 12.24 7.33 0.70
CA LEU A 182 12.19 8.10 -0.54
C LEU A 182 13.32 9.12 -0.55
N SER A 183 13.90 9.35 -1.73
CA SER A 183 14.84 10.45 -1.96
C SER A 183 14.17 11.79 -1.61
N ASP A 184 14.95 12.73 -1.09
CA ASP A 184 14.48 14.11 -0.91
C ASP A 184 14.02 14.73 -2.26
N PRO A 185 13.07 15.67 -2.24
CA PRO A 185 12.58 16.34 -3.45
C PRO A 185 13.67 17.05 -4.26
#